data_AF-A0A7V9HHI1-F1
#
_entry.id   AF-A0A7V9HHI1-F1
#
_cell.length_a   1.000
_cell.length_b   1.000
_cell.length_c   1.000
_cell.angle_alpha   90.00
_cell.angle_beta   90.00
_cell.angle_gamma   90.00
#
_symmetry.space_group_name_H-M   'P 1'
#
loop_
_entity.id
_entity.type
_entity.pdbx_description
1 polymer ?
#
loop_
_entity_poly.entity_id
_entity_poly.type
_entity_poly.pdbx_seq_one_letter_code
_entity_poly.pdbx_strand_id
1 'polypeptide(L)'
;MDATPRPRSDGRAPTPLVAMALAVVMFCALAPPVAAVPAPPYFGPPPGFTAVDTNYLRIVIQNGAALDAAGFAVAYGPYLDRGYEEITTLFPAPPLRPELYVYASPAALEAAIAGGPMAAEVALADPGPGSGEIALALPRLQTLSPLEAENTLRQALARVVARRAAGGRLPPGFETGIALYVERPVSARIARVAALLQNANRQNELPPWTILAERAPAAVDLALVTAQAYGVVAFLVERYGLQRLNEFVTTLRHQPDWQVALRQVYDRAPAELEAEWRENLPQWTANGWQTNLFAAFDLQPARDLLAGSHYAAAKAELGSSLRLFTELGDVARQTETEALMRQSDTGLQAESLMTQIQATLEAHSYPRARELIEQARSQFAQLPSTQRVDDLLTGYARIAAAGHQATVDLEVARRLAPVWTDYPEARAAALAAGVAAAGLGDQTVTDQARAILDEIDSRQRRIVLLLVALAIMTFAWLGFWRWSRGPAGLDWR
;
A
#
# COMPACT_ATOMS: atom_id res chain seq x y z
N MET A 1 -31.06 -2.62 -93.53
CA MET A 1 -31.81 -3.05 -92.34
C MET A 1 -30.83 -3.88 -91.52
N ASP A 2 -30.17 -3.26 -90.56
CA ASP A 2 -29.19 -3.92 -89.68
C ASP A 2 -29.32 -3.32 -88.29
N ALA A 3 -29.71 -4.15 -87.33
CA ALA A 3 -29.73 -3.81 -85.92
C ALA A 3 -29.40 -5.07 -85.11
N THR A 4 -28.14 -5.19 -84.72
CA THR A 4 -27.66 -6.14 -83.69
C THR A 4 -27.15 -5.33 -82.49
N PRO A 5 -27.49 -5.72 -81.24
CA PRO A 5 -27.14 -4.96 -80.05
C PRO A 5 -25.73 -5.28 -79.55
N ARG A 6 -25.00 -4.24 -79.10
CA ARG A 6 -23.69 -4.36 -78.43
C ARG A 6 -23.85 -4.42 -76.90
N PRO A 7 -22.94 -5.14 -76.20
CA PRO A 7 -22.97 -5.30 -74.74
C PRO A 7 -22.38 -4.10 -73.99
N ARG A 8 -22.88 -3.88 -72.76
CA ARG A 8 -22.35 -2.92 -71.76
C ARG A 8 -21.13 -3.53 -71.06
N SER A 9 -20.05 -2.75 -70.98
CA SER A 9 -18.84 -3.05 -70.22
C SER A 9 -18.84 -2.30 -68.88
N ASP A 10 -18.97 -3.03 -67.76
CA ASP A 10 -18.75 -2.50 -66.42
C ASP A 10 -17.25 -2.51 -66.08
N GLY A 11 -16.60 -1.35 -66.24
CA GLY A 11 -15.23 -1.12 -65.78
C GLY A 11 -15.23 -0.45 -64.41
N ARG A 12 -15.13 -1.23 -63.32
CA ARG A 12 -14.77 -0.72 -61.99
C ARG A 12 -13.26 -0.53 -61.91
N ALA A 13 -12.83 0.73 -61.85
CA ALA A 13 -11.46 1.09 -61.52
C ALA A 13 -11.14 0.78 -60.04
N PRO A 14 -9.93 0.33 -59.70
CA PRO A 14 -9.52 0.10 -58.31
C PRO A 14 -9.29 1.44 -57.58
N THR A 15 -9.83 1.50 -56.37
CA THR A 15 -9.73 2.59 -55.40
C THR A 15 -8.28 2.90 -54.95
N PRO A 16 -7.88 4.19 -54.82
CA PRO A 16 -6.49 4.61 -54.55
C PRO A 16 -5.99 4.40 -53.11
N LEU A 17 -6.79 3.79 -52.22
CA LEU A 17 -6.45 3.64 -50.80
C LEU A 17 -5.42 2.54 -50.51
N VAL A 18 -5.29 1.53 -51.38
CA VAL A 18 -4.34 0.42 -51.16
C VAL A 18 -2.90 0.81 -51.57
N ALA A 19 -2.74 1.71 -52.54
CA ALA A 19 -1.42 2.17 -52.98
C ALA A 19 -0.74 3.08 -51.94
N MET A 20 -1.52 3.85 -51.15
CA MET A 20 -0.97 4.75 -50.13
C MET A 20 -0.54 3.99 -48.86
N ALA A 21 -1.25 2.91 -48.50
CA ALA A 21 -0.87 2.07 -47.36
C ALA A 21 0.43 1.28 -47.61
N LEU A 22 0.68 0.82 -48.85
CA LEU A 22 1.94 0.12 -49.18
C LEU A 22 3.15 1.07 -49.19
N ALA A 23 2.97 2.34 -49.58
CA ALA A 23 4.06 3.32 -49.60
C ALA A 23 4.54 3.70 -48.19
N VAL A 24 3.65 3.77 -47.19
CA VAL A 24 4.01 4.08 -45.80
C VAL A 24 4.74 2.91 -45.13
N VAL A 25 4.35 1.66 -45.42
CA VAL A 25 5.05 0.47 -44.88
C VAL A 25 6.43 0.30 -45.51
N MET A 26 6.61 0.66 -46.78
CA MET A 26 7.93 0.59 -47.43
C MET A 26 8.89 1.70 -46.96
N PHE A 27 8.38 2.88 -46.58
CA PHE A 27 9.21 3.97 -46.05
C PHE A 27 9.69 3.72 -44.61
N CYS A 28 8.93 2.98 -43.79
CA CYS A 28 9.36 2.57 -42.45
C CYS A 28 10.42 1.46 -42.45
N ALA A 29 10.53 0.67 -43.52
CA ALA A 29 11.53 -0.41 -43.64
C ALA A 29 12.91 0.06 -44.12
N LEU A 30 13.05 1.34 -44.52
CA LEU A 30 14.30 1.95 -44.99
C LEU A 30 14.89 2.97 -44.00
N ALA A 31 14.34 3.07 -42.79
CA ALA A 31 15.03 3.81 -41.73
C ALA A 31 16.37 3.09 -41.46
N PRO A 32 17.52 3.76 -41.63
CA PRO A 32 18.80 3.15 -41.27
C PRO A 32 18.72 2.75 -39.80
N PRO A 33 19.27 1.59 -39.40
CA PRO A 33 19.36 1.24 -37.99
C PRO A 33 19.98 2.44 -37.29
N VAL A 34 19.27 3.01 -36.32
CA VAL A 34 19.83 4.05 -35.44
C VAL A 34 21.05 3.40 -34.83
N ALA A 35 22.23 3.77 -35.33
CA ALA A 35 23.48 3.25 -34.84
C ALA A 35 23.46 3.49 -33.34
N ALA A 36 23.57 2.42 -32.56
CA ALA A 36 23.76 2.54 -31.12
C ALA A 36 24.91 3.53 -30.94
N VAL A 37 24.62 4.66 -30.29
CA VAL A 37 25.64 5.66 -29.98
C VAL A 37 26.74 4.90 -29.25
N PRO A 38 27.96 4.77 -29.83
CA PRO A 38 29.02 4.02 -29.19
C PRO A 38 29.22 4.61 -27.81
N ALA A 39 29.22 3.74 -26.79
CA ALA A 39 29.53 4.17 -25.44
C ALA A 39 30.85 4.98 -25.48
N PRO A 40 30.90 6.18 -24.86
CA PRO A 40 32.12 6.96 -24.83
C PRO A 40 33.26 6.09 -24.30
N PRO A 41 34.49 6.23 -24.83
CA PRO A 41 35.61 5.37 -24.47
C PRO A 41 35.78 5.35 -22.95
N TYR A 42 35.73 4.14 -22.39
CA TYR A 42 35.96 3.89 -20.97
C TYR A 42 37.42 4.21 -20.66
N PHE A 43 37.67 5.40 -20.14
CA PHE A 43 38.87 5.70 -19.39
C PHE A 43 38.66 5.04 -18.01
N GLY A 44 39.55 4.15 -17.60
CA GLY A 44 39.51 3.54 -16.27
C GLY A 44 39.45 4.60 -15.15
N PRO A 45 39.24 4.19 -13.88
CA PRO A 45 39.22 5.15 -12.80
C PRO A 45 40.48 6.03 -12.84
N PRO A 46 40.37 7.34 -12.52
CA PRO A 46 41.54 8.21 -12.46
C PRO A 46 42.64 7.61 -11.58
N PRO A 47 43.93 7.91 -11.83
CA PRO A 47 45.02 7.44 -10.98
C PRO A 47 44.73 7.72 -9.50
N GLY A 48 44.84 6.69 -8.66
CA GLY A 48 44.52 6.81 -7.23
C GLY A 48 43.05 6.54 -6.89
N PHE A 49 42.24 6.02 -7.81
CA PHE A 49 40.87 5.59 -7.55
C PHE A 49 40.63 4.11 -7.94
N THR A 50 39.66 3.49 -7.28
CA THR A 50 39.05 2.21 -7.66
C THR A 50 37.61 2.45 -8.10
N ALA A 51 37.06 1.61 -8.98
CA ALA A 51 35.68 1.77 -9.44
C ALA A 51 34.90 0.47 -9.34
N VAL A 52 33.60 0.61 -9.11
CA VAL A 52 32.62 -0.48 -9.20
C VAL A 52 31.35 0.05 -9.86
N ASP A 53 30.71 -0.81 -10.61
CA ASP A 53 29.46 -0.51 -11.31
C ASP A 53 28.27 -1.03 -10.49
N THR A 54 27.22 -0.21 -10.41
CA THR A 54 25.88 -0.65 -9.99
C THR A 54 24.98 -0.82 -11.23
N ASN A 55 23.69 -1.05 -11.03
CA ASN A 55 22.76 -1.18 -12.15
C ASN A 55 22.67 0.12 -12.97
N TYR A 56 22.72 1.28 -12.31
CA TYR A 56 22.52 2.58 -12.97
C TYR A 56 23.68 3.57 -12.85
N LEU A 57 24.62 3.34 -11.94
CA LEU A 57 25.70 4.28 -11.64
C LEU A 57 27.07 3.61 -11.72
N ARG A 58 28.09 4.44 -11.79
CA ARG A 58 29.47 4.04 -11.56
C ARG A 58 30.00 4.73 -10.32
N ILE A 59 30.48 3.97 -9.36
CA ILE A 59 31.02 4.47 -8.09
C ILE A 59 32.54 4.43 -8.18
N VAL A 60 33.19 5.57 -7.99
CA VAL A 60 34.64 5.76 -8.13
C VAL A 60 35.19 6.26 -6.80
N ILE A 61 36.00 5.47 -6.12
CA ILE A 61 36.46 5.72 -4.75
C ILE A 61 37.96 5.92 -4.68
N GLN A 62 38.37 7.01 -4.02
CA GLN A 62 39.77 7.33 -3.82
C GLN A 62 40.45 6.29 -2.94
N ASN A 63 41.61 5.82 -3.37
CA ASN A 63 42.45 4.89 -2.61
C ASN A 63 42.78 5.47 -1.23
N GLY A 64 42.75 4.62 -0.20
CA GLY A 64 42.97 5.04 1.18
C GLY A 64 41.72 5.57 1.90
N ALA A 65 40.56 5.58 1.25
CA ALA A 65 39.28 5.79 1.92
C ALA A 65 38.96 4.63 2.91
N ALA A 66 38.12 4.91 3.91
CA ALA A 66 37.71 3.92 4.92
C ALA A 66 36.86 2.76 4.36
N LEU A 67 36.24 2.96 3.19
CA LEU A 67 35.56 1.93 2.41
C LEU A 67 36.21 1.89 1.02
N ASP A 68 36.40 0.70 0.49
CA ASP A 68 36.75 0.52 -0.92
C ASP A 68 35.48 0.60 -1.80
N ALA A 69 35.67 0.60 -3.12
CA ALA A 69 34.57 0.68 -4.08
C ALA A 69 33.50 -0.40 -3.83
N ALA A 70 33.92 -1.65 -3.65
CA ALA A 70 33.00 -2.77 -3.41
C ALA A 70 32.21 -2.61 -2.10
N GLY A 71 32.88 -2.26 -1.01
CA GLY A 71 32.24 -2.04 0.30
C GLY A 71 31.24 -0.88 0.26
N PHE A 72 31.55 0.20 -0.45
CA PHE A 72 30.61 1.31 -0.63
C PHE A 72 29.40 0.89 -1.48
N ALA A 73 29.60 0.14 -2.57
CA ALA A 73 28.48 -0.35 -3.37
C ALA A 73 27.55 -1.28 -2.58
N VAL A 74 28.10 -2.12 -1.70
CA VAL A 74 27.27 -2.93 -0.78
C VAL A 74 26.50 -2.05 0.20
N ALA A 75 27.14 -1.03 0.78
CA ALA A 75 26.53 -0.17 1.80
C ALA A 75 25.49 0.81 1.24
N TYR A 76 25.75 1.41 0.07
CA TYR A 76 24.97 2.52 -0.47
C TYR A 76 24.40 2.29 -1.87
N GLY A 77 24.89 1.28 -2.60
CA GLY A 77 24.46 0.97 -3.97
C GLY A 77 22.95 0.75 -4.11
N PRO A 78 22.29 -0.05 -3.25
CA PRO A 78 20.84 -0.25 -3.32
C PRO A 78 20.03 1.05 -3.18
N TYR A 79 20.48 1.99 -2.35
CA TYR A 79 19.83 3.29 -2.18
C TYR A 79 19.99 4.19 -3.40
N LEU A 80 21.19 4.19 -3.99
CA LEU A 80 21.51 4.95 -5.20
C LEU A 80 20.72 4.44 -6.41
N ASP A 81 20.69 3.12 -6.61
CA ASP A 81 19.96 2.50 -7.72
C ASP A 81 18.45 2.77 -7.61
N ARG A 82 17.86 2.56 -6.42
CA ARG A 82 16.44 2.85 -6.17
C ARG A 82 16.13 4.33 -6.36
N GLY A 83 16.96 5.21 -5.80
CA GLY A 83 16.79 6.66 -5.94
C GLY A 83 16.88 7.09 -7.40
N TYR A 84 17.84 6.54 -8.15
CA TYR A 84 17.97 6.82 -9.57
C TYR A 84 16.73 6.39 -10.36
N GLU A 85 16.22 5.17 -10.16
CA GLU A 85 14.99 4.71 -10.80
C GLU A 85 13.81 5.65 -10.53
N GLU A 86 13.55 5.98 -9.26
CA GLU A 86 12.42 6.82 -8.87
C GLU A 86 12.52 8.23 -9.46
N ILE A 87 13.70 8.84 -9.39
CA ILE A 87 13.96 10.19 -9.90
C ILE A 87 13.89 10.20 -11.43
N THR A 88 14.36 9.17 -12.12
CA THR A 88 14.30 9.09 -13.59
C THR A 88 12.91 8.76 -14.11
N THR A 89 12.08 8.03 -13.35
CA THR A 89 10.64 7.94 -13.61
C THR A 89 9.98 9.31 -13.51
N LEU A 90 10.35 10.11 -12.50
CA LEU A 90 9.82 11.47 -12.35
C LEU A 90 10.34 12.45 -13.40
N PHE A 91 11.62 12.37 -13.77
CA PHE A 91 12.28 13.28 -14.70
C PHE A 91 12.99 12.48 -15.81
N PRO A 92 12.28 12.05 -16.86
CA PRO A 92 12.86 11.27 -17.94
C PRO A 92 13.90 12.12 -18.67
N ALA A 93 15.15 11.76 -18.48
CA ALA A 93 16.31 12.41 -19.08
C ALA A 93 16.94 11.51 -20.16
N PRO A 94 17.72 12.08 -21.11
CA PRO A 94 18.55 11.28 -22.00
C PRO A 94 19.44 10.34 -21.18
N PRO A 95 19.68 9.10 -21.63
CA PRO A 95 20.43 8.11 -20.89
C PRO A 95 21.69 8.72 -20.25
N LEU A 96 21.79 8.58 -18.94
CA LEU A 96 22.94 9.01 -18.15
C LEU A 96 23.33 7.84 -17.27
N ARG A 97 24.62 7.55 -17.23
CA ARG A 97 25.20 6.75 -16.16
C ARG A 97 25.99 7.70 -15.26
N PRO A 98 25.40 8.20 -14.16
CA PRO A 98 26.09 9.15 -13.30
C PRO A 98 27.35 8.50 -12.71
N GLU A 99 28.44 9.26 -12.65
CA GLU A 99 29.64 8.84 -11.93
C GLU A 99 29.65 9.49 -10.54
N LEU A 100 29.85 8.67 -9.51
CA LEU A 100 29.91 9.07 -8.11
C LEU A 100 31.37 9.00 -7.63
N TYR A 101 32.02 10.16 -7.54
CA TYR A 101 33.37 10.33 -7.01
C TYR A 101 33.35 10.45 -5.48
N VAL A 102 33.92 9.46 -4.80
CA VAL A 102 34.01 9.37 -3.35
C VAL A 102 35.46 9.66 -2.92
N TYR A 103 35.65 10.78 -2.24
CA TYR A 103 36.96 11.22 -1.75
C TYR A 103 37.23 10.69 -0.35
N ALA A 104 38.49 10.31 -0.10
CA ALA A 104 38.94 9.71 1.16
C ALA A 104 38.94 10.73 2.32
N SER A 105 39.05 12.03 2.01
CA SER A 105 39.01 13.10 3.00
C SER A 105 38.28 14.33 2.48
N PRO A 106 37.72 15.18 3.38
CA PRO A 106 37.16 16.47 2.99
C PRO A 106 38.16 17.36 2.25
N ALA A 107 39.42 17.40 2.70
CA ALA A 107 40.47 18.19 2.06
C ALA A 107 40.76 17.72 0.62
N ALA A 108 40.68 16.41 0.34
CA ALA A 108 40.85 15.88 -1.01
C ALA A 108 39.71 16.32 -1.95
N LEU A 109 38.46 16.32 -1.45
CA LEU A 109 37.32 16.86 -2.19
C LEU A 109 37.51 18.36 -2.45
N GLU A 110 37.85 19.14 -1.43
CA GLU A 110 38.06 20.59 -1.53
C GLU A 110 39.14 20.96 -2.55
N ALA A 111 40.24 20.20 -2.58
CA ALA A 111 41.30 20.34 -3.56
C ALA A 111 40.82 20.03 -4.99
N ALA A 112 39.94 19.03 -5.16
CA ALA A 112 39.42 18.64 -6.46
C ALA A 112 38.43 19.66 -7.06
N ILE A 113 37.64 20.34 -6.22
CA ILE A 113 36.63 21.32 -6.66
C ILE A 113 37.12 22.78 -6.63
N ALA A 114 38.44 22.99 -6.54
CA ALA A 114 39.11 24.29 -6.56
C ALA A 114 38.59 25.32 -5.54
N GLY A 115 38.15 24.87 -4.35
CA GLY A 115 37.76 25.77 -3.25
C GLY A 115 36.48 26.60 -3.47
N GLY A 116 35.57 26.15 -4.35
CA GLY A 116 34.27 26.81 -4.52
C GLY A 116 33.44 26.88 -3.22
N PRO A 117 32.48 27.82 -3.10
CA PRO A 117 31.67 28.04 -1.90
C PRO A 117 30.83 26.81 -1.45
N MET A 118 30.72 25.79 -2.30
CA MET A 118 30.03 24.53 -2.01
C MET A 118 30.92 23.48 -1.30
N ALA A 119 32.16 23.83 -0.98
CA ALA A 119 33.13 22.97 -0.29
C ALA A 119 32.65 22.38 1.05
N ALA A 120 31.60 22.92 1.67
CA ALA A 120 31.04 22.41 2.92
C ALA A 120 29.94 21.35 2.73
N GLU A 121 29.39 21.18 1.53
CA GLU A 121 28.35 20.15 1.29
C GLU A 121 28.92 18.73 1.45
N VAL A 122 28.05 17.78 1.82
CA VAL A 122 28.44 16.37 1.98
C VAL A 122 28.57 15.68 0.62
N ALA A 123 27.65 15.98 -0.29
CA ALA A 123 27.64 15.50 -1.67
C ALA A 123 27.26 16.66 -2.61
N LEU A 124 28.13 16.92 -3.57
CA LEU A 124 27.97 17.94 -4.60
C LEU A 124 27.49 17.30 -5.90
N ALA A 125 26.43 17.85 -6.47
CA ALA A 125 25.96 17.49 -7.80
C ALA A 125 26.62 18.38 -8.85
N ASP A 126 27.10 17.77 -9.93
CA ASP A 126 27.66 18.44 -11.10
C ASP A 126 28.79 19.44 -10.76
N PRO A 127 29.86 19.00 -10.07
CA PRO A 127 30.94 19.89 -9.62
C PRO A 127 31.67 20.57 -10.79
N GLY A 128 31.73 19.92 -11.95
CA GLY A 128 32.06 20.54 -13.24
C GLY A 128 30.76 20.82 -14.01
N PRO A 129 30.50 22.03 -14.52
CA PRO A 129 29.25 22.34 -15.22
C PRO A 129 28.95 21.37 -16.37
N GLY A 130 27.86 20.61 -16.28
CA GLY A 130 27.40 19.66 -17.30
C GLY A 130 28.13 18.31 -17.29
N SER A 131 28.99 18.04 -16.31
CA SER A 131 29.65 16.75 -16.09
C SER A 131 28.64 15.62 -15.86
N GLY A 132 27.53 15.91 -15.16
CA GLY A 132 26.60 14.87 -14.69
C GLY A 132 27.21 13.96 -13.62
N GLU A 133 28.28 14.42 -12.97
CA GLU A 133 29.00 13.72 -11.91
C GLU A 133 28.45 14.10 -10.53
N ILE A 134 28.73 13.27 -9.53
CA ILE A 134 28.49 13.59 -8.12
C ILE A 134 29.81 13.43 -7.38
N ALA A 135 30.20 14.41 -6.58
CA ALA A 135 31.41 14.35 -5.75
C ALA A 135 31.04 14.39 -4.27
N LEU A 136 31.57 13.47 -3.47
CA LEU A 136 31.28 13.40 -2.03
C LEU A 136 32.52 13.15 -1.20
N ALA A 137 32.51 13.61 0.05
CA ALA A 137 33.53 13.30 1.04
C ALA A 137 33.05 12.16 1.95
N LEU A 138 33.67 10.99 1.85
CA LEU A 138 33.24 9.81 2.61
C LEU A 138 33.17 10.05 4.13
N PRO A 139 34.17 10.71 4.77
CA PRO A 139 34.11 10.93 6.20
C PRO A 139 32.92 11.80 6.62
N ARG A 140 32.48 12.75 5.80
CA ARG A 140 31.30 13.58 6.10
C ARG A 140 30.02 12.75 6.01
N LEU A 141 29.89 11.93 4.96
CA LEU A 141 28.73 11.04 4.81
C LEU A 141 28.61 10.08 5.99
N GLN A 142 29.75 9.56 6.48
CA GLN A 142 29.78 8.63 7.63
C GLN A 142 29.44 9.28 8.98
N THR A 143 29.41 10.61 9.08
CA THR A 143 28.91 11.30 10.29
C THR A 143 27.38 11.40 10.36
N LEU A 144 26.71 11.16 9.24
CA LEU A 144 25.26 11.22 9.13
C LEU A 144 24.62 9.93 9.63
N SER A 145 23.38 10.02 10.12
CA SER A 145 22.56 8.83 10.32
C SER A 145 22.30 8.13 8.97
N PRO A 146 21.96 6.82 8.95
CA PRO A 146 21.68 6.10 7.70
C PRO A 146 20.64 6.80 6.82
N LEU A 147 19.58 7.33 7.44
CA LEU A 147 18.52 8.05 6.74
C LEU A 147 19.00 9.38 6.15
N GLU A 148 19.82 10.13 6.88
CA GLU A 148 20.39 11.38 6.39
C GLU A 148 21.38 11.13 5.24
N ALA A 149 22.22 10.11 5.35
CA ALA A 149 23.12 9.69 4.27
C ALA A 149 22.36 9.31 3.01
N GLU A 150 21.30 8.51 3.13
CA GLU A 150 20.42 8.16 2.00
C GLU A 150 19.78 9.41 1.37
N ASN A 151 19.21 10.31 2.18
CA ASN A 151 18.60 11.54 1.69
C ASN A 151 19.61 12.49 1.03
N THR A 152 20.85 12.55 1.52
CA THR A 152 21.94 13.32 0.90
C THR A 152 22.31 12.78 -0.48
N LEU A 153 22.44 11.45 -0.61
CA LEU A 153 22.74 10.82 -1.90
C LEU A 153 21.57 11.02 -2.88
N ARG A 154 20.33 10.87 -2.42
CA ARG A 154 19.14 11.09 -3.23
C ARG A 154 19.02 12.54 -3.70
N GLN A 155 19.31 13.51 -2.84
CA GLN A 155 19.39 14.92 -3.20
C GLN A 155 20.38 15.16 -4.33
N ALA A 156 21.61 14.65 -4.20
CA ALA A 156 22.63 14.82 -5.22
C ALA A 156 22.21 14.20 -6.56
N LEU A 157 21.61 13.01 -6.53
CA LEU A 157 21.04 12.37 -7.73
C LEU A 157 19.93 13.19 -8.36
N ALA A 158 19.00 13.72 -7.56
CA ALA A 158 17.89 14.52 -8.06
C ALA A 158 18.37 15.79 -8.76
N ARG A 159 19.40 16.46 -8.21
CA ARG A 159 20.02 17.61 -8.85
C ARG A 159 20.61 17.24 -10.21
N VAL A 160 21.41 16.18 -10.30
CA VAL A 160 22.02 15.72 -11.56
C VAL A 160 20.96 15.36 -12.61
N VAL A 161 19.98 14.54 -12.23
CA VAL A 161 18.94 14.05 -13.15
C VAL A 161 18.03 15.18 -13.61
N ALA A 162 17.53 16.02 -12.68
CA ALA A 162 16.63 17.13 -13.03
C ALA A 162 17.36 18.19 -13.88
N ARG A 163 18.61 18.52 -13.57
CA ARG A 163 19.42 19.43 -14.38
C ARG A 163 19.63 18.88 -15.79
N ARG A 164 19.89 17.57 -15.94
CA ARG A 164 20.01 16.93 -17.25
C ARG A 164 18.68 16.91 -18.01
N ALA A 165 17.57 16.61 -17.34
CA ALA A 165 16.25 16.67 -17.93
C ALA A 165 15.97 18.07 -18.51
N ALA A 166 16.37 19.13 -17.80
CA ALA A 166 16.30 20.52 -18.22
C ALA A 166 17.37 20.98 -19.23
N GLY A 167 18.27 20.08 -19.69
CA GLY A 167 19.34 20.45 -20.61
C GLY A 167 20.35 21.44 -20.02
N GLY A 168 20.59 21.39 -18.70
CA GLY A 168 21.52 22.27 -17.99
C GLY A 168 20.95 23.65 -17.63
N ARG A 169 19.67 23.91 -17.89
CA ARG A 169 19.04 25.23 -17.72
C ARG A 169 18.11 25.33 -16.51
N LEU A 170 18.15 24.36 -15.61
CA LEU A 170 17.36 24.40 -14.38
C LEU A 170 17.88 25.51 -13.45
N PRO A 171 17.05 26.46 -13.02
CA PRO A 171 17.51 27.49 -12.09
C PRO A 171 17.91 26.87 -10.72
N PRO A 172 18.95 27.40 -10.04
CA PRO A 172 19.50 26.80 -8.82
C PRO A 172 18.48 26.61 -7.69
N GLY A 173 17.53 27.53 -7.55
CA GLY A 173 16.46 27.44 -6.57
C GLY A 173 15.52 26.28 -6.86
N PHE A 174 15.10 26.08 -8.11
CA PHE A 174 14.25 24.93 -8.48
C PHE A 174 15.00 23.60 -8.32
N GLU A 175 16.28 23.57 -8.69
CA GLU A 175 17.14 22.41 -8.46
C GLU A 175 17.23 22.04 -6.97
N THR A 176 17.42 23.04 -6.11
CA THR A 176 17.46 22.86 -4.66
C THR A 176 16.10 22.39 -4.13
N GLY A 177 15.01 23.01 -4.58
CA GLY A 177 13.65 22.64 -4.18
C GLY A 177 13.30 21.21 -4.55
N ILE A 178 13.62 20.78 -5.79
CA ILE A 178 13.42 19.40 -6.25
C ILE A 178 14.26 18.43 -5.42
N ALA A 179 15.53 18.75 -5.15
CA ALA A 179 16.40 17.91 -4.34
C ALA A 179 15.84 17.69 -2.93
N LEU A 180 15.31 18.73 -2.30
CA LEU A 180 14.65 18.62 -0.99
C LEU A 180 13.30 17.89 -1.07
N TYR A 181 12.55 18.08 -2.16
CA TYR A 181 11.25 17.45 -2.36
C TYR A 181 11.33 15.93 -2.48
N VAL A 182 12.41 15.39 -3.04
CA VAL A 182 12.58 13.93 -3.16
C VAL A 182 12.99 13.24 -1.85
N GLU A 183 13.17 13.98 -0.75
CA GLU A 183 13.49 13.37 0.55
C GLU A 183 12.35 12.50 1.07
N ARG A 184 12.70 11.34 1.65
CA ARG A 184 11.76 10.45 2.33
C ARG A 184 12.39 9.75 3.54
N PRO A 185 11.61 9.50 4.63
CA PRO A 185 10.33 10.17 4.90
C PRO A 185 10.56 11.69 5.11
N VAL A 186 9.49 12.46 5.24
CA VAL A 186 9.58 13.90 5.52
C VAL A 186 10.44 14.11 6.77
N SER A 187 11.55 14.82 6.62
CA SER A 187 12.59 14.92 7.65
C SER A 187 12.32 16.10 8.61
N ALA A 188 12.94 16.08 9.80
CA ALA A 188 12.90 17.21 10.73
C ALA A 188 13.49 18.51 10.12
N ARG A 189 14.29 18.40 9.05
CA ARG A 189 14.72 19.56 8.26
C ARG A 189 13.55 20.22 7.53
N ILE A 190 12.63 19.45 6.96
CA ILE A 190 11.44 19.98 6.27
C ILE A 190 10.50 20.69 7.24
N ALA A 191 10.33 20.17 8.47
CA ALA A 191 9.58 20.87 9.51
C ALA A 191 10.18 22.25 9.84
N ARG A 192 11.52 22.35 9.89
CA ARG A 192 12.22 23.64 10.07
C ARG A 192 12.01 24.59 8.89
N VAL A 193 11.99 24.07 7.66
CA VAL A 193 11.66 24.85 6.45
C VAL A 193 10.26 25.46 6.56
N ALA A 194 9.26 24.69 6.97
CA ALA A 194 7.91 25.20 7.15
C ALA A 194 7.84 26.31 8.22
N ALA A 195 8.55 26.13 9.34
CA ALA A 195 8.63 27.16 10.39
C ALA A 195 9.33 28.45 9.92
N LEU A 196 10.42 28.33 9.14
CA LEU A 196 11.12 29.50 8.56
C LEU A 196 10.20 30.28 7.62
N LEU A 197 9.50 29.60 6.72
CA LEU A 197 8.56 30.25 5.80
C LEU A 197 7.38 30.88 6.54
N GLN A 198 6.86 30.22 7.57
CA GLN A 198 5.78 30.76 8.40
C GLN A 198 6.20 32.08 9.07
N ASN A 199 7.42 32.13 9.62
CA ASN A 199 7.96 33.33 10.27
C ASN A 199 8.19 34.46 9.26
N ALA A 200 8.86 34.16 8.14
CA ALA A 200 9.10 35.13 7.08
C ALA A 200 7.79 35.69 6.49
N ASN A 201 6.75 34.86 6.35
CA ASN A 201 5.44 35.31 5.90
C ASN A 201 4.80 36.31 6.88
N ARG A 202 4.83 36.00 8.18
CA ARG A 202 4.28 36.88 9.22
C ARG A 202 5.01 38.23 9.28
N GLN A 203 6.29 38.25 8.96
CA GLN A 203 7.12 39.46 8.95
C GLN A 203 7.09 40.20 7.60
N ASN A 204 6.41 39.64 6.59
CA ASN A 204 6.42 40.14 5.21
C ASN A 204 7.84 40.23 4.61
N GLU A 205 8.70 39.27 4.97
CA GLU A 205 10.11 39.18 4.57
C GLU A 205 10.34 38.05 3.53
N LEU A 206 9.28 37.50 2.95
CA LEU A 206 9.42 36.44 1.95
C LEU A 206 10.11 36.96 0.68
N PRO A 207 11.23 36.34 0.26
CA PRO A 207 11.92 36.74 -0.95
C PRO A 207 11.07 36.41 -2.20
N PRO A 208 11.13 37.26 -3.24
CA PRO A 208 10.40 37.02 -4.49
C PRO A 208 10.95 35.80 -5.23
N TRP A 209 10.15 35.18 -6.10
CA TRP A 209 10.59 33.98 -6.84
C TRP A 209 11.77 34.23 -7.77
N THR A 210 12.04 35.47 -8.16
CA THR A 210 13.22 35.83 -8.95
C THR A 210 14.53 35.43 -8.28
N ILE A 211 14.56 35.36 -6.94
CA ILE A 211 15.74 34.91 -6.17
C ILE A 211 16.14 33.47 -6.52
N LEU A 212 15.20 32.64 -6.99
CA LEU A 212 15.44 31.24 -7.32
C LEU A 212 16.33 31.06 -8.56
N ALA A 213 16.52 32.11 -9.35
CA ALA A 213 17.44 32.12 -10.48
C ALA A 213 18.88 32.48 -10.10
N GLU A 214 19.09 33.02 -8.89
CA GLU A 214 20.40 33.48 -8.43
C GLU A 214 21.22 32.33 -7.83
N ARG A 215 22.51 32.23 -8.20
CA ARG A 215 23.42 31.21 -7.65
C ARG A 215 23.92 31.54 -6.24
N ALA A 216 24.02 32.82 -5.90
CA ALA A 216 24.55 33.29 -4.62
C ALA A 216 23.91 34.65 -4.27
N PRO A 217 22.68 34.66 -3.75
CA PRO A 217 21.99 35.90 -3.40
C PRO A 217 22.70 36.55 -2.20
N ALA A 218 23.36 37.69 -2.43
CA ALA A 218 24.21 38.34 -1.41
C ALA A 218 23.43 39.02 -0.27
N ALA A 219 22.14 39.32 -0.48
CA ALA A 219 21.33 40.15 0.41
C ALA A 219 20.27 39.37 1.23
N VAL A 220 20.20 38.04 1.08
CA VAL A 220 19.15 37.22 1.70
C VAL A 220 19.78 36.03 2.43
N ASP A 221 19.23 35.65 3.58
CA ASP A 221 19.61 34.44 4.29
C ASP A 221 19.43 33.19 3.39
N LEU A 222 20.52 32.45 3.18
CA LEU A 222 20.54 31.23 2.37
C LEU A 222 19.56 30.17 2.90
N ALA A 223 19.33 30.11 4.22
CA ALA A 223 18.36 29.19 4.81
C ALA A 223 16.94 29.53 4.36
N LEU A 224 16.60 30.82 4.30
CA LEU A 224 15.31 31.29 3.81
C LEU A 224 15.14 31.07 2.30
N VAL A 225 16.18 31.28 1.50
CA VAL A 225 16.15 30.98 0.06
C VAL A 225 15.94 29.48 -0.19
N THR A 226 16.63 28.63 0.57
CA THR A 226 16.48 27.18 0.52
C THR A 226 15.07 26.74 0.94
N ALA A 227 14.53 27.38 1.99
CA ALA A 227 13.17 27.14 2.44
C ALA A 227 12.15 27.53 1.36
N GLN A 228 12.32 28.70 0.72
CA GLN A 228 11.48 29.17 -0.38
C GLN A 228 11.56 28.24 -1.59
N ALA A 229 12.75 27.79 -1.96
CA ALA A 229 12.96 26.81 -3.03
C ALA A 229 12.14 25.53 -2.83
N TYR A 230 12.19 24.94 -1.63
CA TYR A 230 11.36 23.77 -1.30
C TYR A 230 9.86 24.09 -1.32
N GLY A 231 9.45 25.18 -0.67
CA GLY A 231 8.04 25.56 -0.58
C GLY A 231 7.40 25.78 -1.95
N VAL A 232 8.11 26.43 -2.88
CA VAL A 232 7.63 26.64 -4.26
C VAL A 232 7.47 25.34 -5.01
N VAL A 233 8.44 24.42 -4.94
CA VAL A 233 8.31 23.11 -5.60
C VAL A 233 7.17 22.30 -4.98
N ALA A 234 7.06 22.29 -3.66
CA ALA A 234 5.97 21.61 -2.95
C ALA A 234 4.60 22.16 -3.36
N PHE A 235 4.44 23.49 -3.44
CA PHE A 235 3.23 24.14 -3.91
C PHE A 235 2.88 23.76 -5.35
N LEU A 236 3.86 23.80 -6.26
CA LEU A 236 3.63 23.45 -7.65
C LEU A 236 3.17 21.98 -7.78
N VAL A 237 3.75 21.07 -7.00
CA VAL A 237 3.34 19.67 -7.00
C VAL A 237 1.97 19.47 -6.36
N GLU A 238 1.71 20.07 -5.20
CA GLU A 238 0.42 19.91 -4.50
C GLU A 238 -0.74 20.46 -5.34
N ARG A 239 -0.53 21.60 -6.01
CA ARG A 239 -1.57 22.28 -6.78
C ARG A 239 -1.77 21.72 -8.18
N TYR A 240 -0.69 21.31 -8.85
CA TYR A 240 -0.70 20.98 -10.27
C TYR A 240 -0.21 19.55 -10.59
N GLY A 241 0.28 18.81 -9.60
CA GLY A 241 0.77 17.44 -9.75
C GLY A 241 2.23 17.34 -10.20
N LEU A 242 2.82 16.14 -10.04
CA LEU A 242 4.21 15.87 -10.41
C LEU A 242 4.45 15.91 -11.92
N GLN A 243 3.44 15.51 -12.70
CA GLN A 243 3.53 15.55 -14.16
C GLN A 243 3.77 16.98 -14.68
N ARG A 244 3.09 17.99 -14.13
CA ARG A 244 3.31 19.40 -14.52
C ARG A 244 4.68 19.90 -14.13
N LEU A 245 5.20 19.48 -12.97
CA LEU A 245 6.58 19.79 -12.58
C LEU A 245 7.59 19.18 -13.57
N ASN A 246 7.39 17.93 -13.98
CA ASN A 246 8.20 17.29 -15.03
C ASN A 246 8.13 18.05 -16.35
N GLU A 247 6.92 18.40 -16.82
CA GLU A 247 6.72 19.18 -18.04
C GLU A 247 7.47 20.52 -17.97
N PHE A 248 7.48 21.19 -16.82
CA PHE A 248 8.26 22.41 -16.60
C PHE A 248 9.76 22.14 -16.74
N VAL A 249 10.29 21.15 -16.01
CA VAL A 249 11.72 20.79 -16.04
C VAL A 249 12.15 20.43 -17.46
N THR A 250 11.37 19.63 -18.19
CA THR A 250 11.72 19.20 -19.56
C THR A 250 11.56 20.32 -20.59
N THR A 251 10.61 21.24 -20.41
CA THR A 251 10.43 22.43 -21.28
C THR A 251 11.67 23.34 -21.27
N LEU A 252 12.38 23.44 -20.14
CA LEU A 252 13.61 24.24 -20.02
C LEU A 252 14.72 23.81 -21.00
N ARG A 253 14.69 22.57 -21.50
CA ARG A 253 15.61 22.09 -22.54
C ARG A 253 15.50 22.91 -23.84
N HIS A 254 14.32 23.43 -24.14
CA HIS A 254 14.03 24.16 -25.38
C HIS A 254 13.72 25.63 -25.13
N GLN A 255 13.30 25.99 -23.91
CA GLN A 255 13.04 27.36 -23.49
C GLN A 255 14.02 27.78 -22.39
N PRO A 256 15.08 28.56 -22.69
CA PRO A 256 16.07 28.96 -21.69
C PRO A 256 15.54 29.93 -20.63
N ASP A 257 14.46 30.67 -20.90
CA ASP A 257 13.83 31.54 -19.92
C ASP A 257 12.85 30.76 -19.05
N TRP A 258 13.21 30.54 -17.78
CA TRP A 258 12.39 29.78 -16.84
C TRP A 258 11.03 30.42 -16.56
N GLN A 259 10.90 31.74 -16.66
CA GLN A 259 9.62 32.43 -16.47
C GLN A 259 8.69 32.16 -17.63
N VAL A 260 9.23 32.10 -18.85
CA VAL A 260 8.46 31.73 -20.05
C VAL A 260 8.10 30.25 -20.00
N ALA A 261 9.01 29.38 -19.59
CA ALA A 261 8.74 27.95 -19.43
C ALA A 261 7.64 27.69 -18.37
N LEU A 262 7.69 28.36 -17.22
CA LEU A 262 6.62 28.29 -16.21
C LEU A 262 5.28 28.72 -16.81
N ARG A 263 5.26 29.86 -17.50
CA ARG A 263 4.02 30.36 -18.12
C ARG A 263 3.44 29.38 -19.13
N GLN A 264 4.29 28.78 -19.95
CA GLN A 264 3.88 27.82 -20.97
C GLN A 264 3.26 26.56 -20.36
N VAL A 265 3.84 26.04 -19.26
CA VAL A 265 3.41 24.76 -18.67
C VAL A 265 2.21 24.93 -17.74
N TYR A 266 2.20 25.99 -16.95
CA TYR A 266 1.15 26.23 -15.95
C TYR A 266 0.00 27.13 -16.47
N ASP A 267 0.14 27.70 -17.67
CA ASP A 267 -0.83 28.64 -18.26
C ASP A 267 -1.15 29.84 -17.34
N ARG A 268 -0.13 30.32 -16.64
CA ARG A 268 -0.21 31.39 -15.62
C ARG A 268 1.02 32.27 -15.65
N ALA A 269 0.88 33.56 -15.36
CA ALA A 269 2.06 34.41 -15.20
C ALA A 269 2.82 34.02 -13.92
N PRO A 270 4.16 34.05 -13.90
CA PRO A 270 4.93 33.72 -12.69
C PRO A 270 4.54 34.58 -11.46
N ALA A 271 4.17 35.84 -11.66
CA ALA A 271 3.69 36.72 -10.59
C ALA A 271 2.33 36.27 -10.01
N GLU A 272 1.46 35.68 -10.83
CA GLU A 272 0.18 35.11 -10.38
C GLU A 272 0.42 33.85 -9.56
N LEU A 273 1.31 32.96 -10.03
CA LEU A 273 1.71 31.76 -9.28
C LEU A 273 2.37 32.12 -7.93
N GLU A 274 3.21 33.15 -7.90
CA GLU A 274 3.81 33.63 -6.65
C GLU A 274 2.75 34.20 -5.70
N ALA A 275 1.76 34.94 -6.21
CA ALA A 275 0.66 35.46 -5.41
C ALA A 275 -0.21 34.32 -4.83
N GLU A 276 -0.56 33.32 -5.63
CA GLU A 276 -1.29 32.13 -5.20
C GLU A 276 -0.52 31.34 -4.14
N TRP A 277 0.80 31.19 -4.31
CA TRP A 277 1.67 30.57 -3.30
C TRP A 277 1.62 31.32 -1.98
N ARG A 278 1.79 32.65 -2.00
CA ARG A 278 1.73 33.49 -0.80
C ARG A 278 0.37 33.39 -0.09
N GLU A 279 -0.72 33.31 -0.85
CA GLU A 279 -2.08 33.11 -0.32
C GLU A 279 -2.24 31.72 0.32
N ASN A 280 -1.70 30.66 -0.30
CA ASN A 280 -1.78 29.29 0.20
C ASN A 280 -0.82 29.00 1.37
N LEU A 281 0.24 29.79 1.53
CA LEU A 281 1.32 29.54 2.49
C LEU A 281 0.86 29.31 3.95
N PRO A 282 -0.13 30.02 4.52
CA PRO A 282 -0.64 29.72 5.86
C PRO A 282 -1.20 28.31 5.99
N GLN A 283 -1.94 27.82 4.99
CA GLN A 283 -2.49 26.46 4.97
C GLN A 283 -1.36 25.43 4.83
N TRP A 284 -0.42 25.69 3.92
CA TRP A 284 0.72 24.80 3.68
C TRP A 284 1.62 24.66 4.91
N THR A 285 1.95 25.77 5.59
CA THR A 285 2.78 25.75 6.81
C THR A 285 2.07 25.14 8.01
N ALA A 286 0.73 25.10 8.04
CA ALA A 286 -0.01 24.43 9.09
C ALA A 286 0.17 22.90 9.01
N ASN A 287 -0.18 22.30 7.87
CA ASN A 287 -0.15 20.84 7.71
C ASN A 287 0.32 20.36 6.32
N GLY A 288 0.27 21.19 5.28
CA GLY A 288 0.58 20.78 3.90
C GLY A 288 2.02 20.28 3.71
N TRP A 289 2.99 20.84 4.43
CA TRP A 289 4.39 20.42 4.37
C TRP A 289 4.62 18.95 4.80
N GLN A 290 3.69 18.35 5.55
CA GLN A 290 3.77 16.93 5.95
C GLN A 290 3.42 16.00 4.80
N THR A 291 2.66 16.49 3.81
CA THR A 291 2.28 15.73 2.63
C THR A 291 3.38 15.86 1.58
N ASN A 292 4.06 14.75 1.29
CA ASN A 292 5.03 14.67 0.21
C ASN A 292 4.61 13.54 -0.73
N LEU A 293 4.17 13.91 -1.94
CA LEU A 293 3.72 12.92 -2.93
C LEU A 293 4.86 12.00 -3.36
N PHE A 294 6.12 12.47 -3.32
CA PHE A 294 7.28 11.63 -3.62
C PHE A 294 7.51 10.54 -2.56
N ALA A 295 7.09 10.74 -1.31
CA ALA A 295 7.16 9.70 -0.29
C ALA A 295 6.30 8.48 -0.66
N ALA A 296 5.25 8.66 -1.47
CA ALA A 296 4.38 7.59 -1.93
C ALA A 296 5.03 6.64 -2.95
N PHE A 297 6.26 6.90 -3.42
CA PHE A 297 7.06 5.92 -4.17
C PHE A 297 7.42 4.70 -3.33
N ASP A 298 7.54 4.86 -2.00
CA ASP A 298 7.88 3.78 -1.09
C ASP A 298 6.61 2.99 -0.69
N LEU A 299 6.53 1.74 -1.15
CA LEU A 299 5.45 0.82 -0.78
C LEU A 299 5.72 0.10 0.54
N GLN A 300 6.92 0.20 1.11
CA GLN A 300 7.30 -0.55 2.31
C GLN A 300 6.42 -0.22 3.53
N PRO A 301 6.07 1.05 3.84
CA PRO A 301 5.17 1.35 4.95
C PRO A 301 3.82 0.64 4.84
N ALA A 302 3.24 0.59 3.63
CA ALA A 302 2.01 -0.14 3.39
C ALA A 302 2.17 -1.67 3.55
N ARG A 303 3.31 -2.23 3.12
CA ARG A 303 3.63 -3.65 3.33
C ARG A 303 3.80 -3.99 4.80
N ASP A 304 4.44 -3.12 5.57
CA ASP A 304 4.63 -3.30 7.02
C ASP A 304 3.27 -3.25 7.74
N LEU A 305 2.40 -2.31 7.36
CA LEU A 305 1.02 -2.26 7.85
C LEU A 305 0.23 -3.52 7.50
N LEU A 306 0.34 -4.02 6.26
CA LEU A 306 -0.27 -5.29 5.85
C LEU A 306 0.28 -6.47 6.66
N ALA A 307 1.59 -6.55 6.86
CA ALA A 307 2.21 -7.59 7.69
C ALA A 307 1.67 -7.56 9.13
N GLY A 308 1.36 -6.37 9.66
CA GLY A 308 0.69 -6.17 10.95
C GLY A 308 -0.83 -6.32 10.94
N SER A 309 -1.46 -6.76 9.83
CA SER A 309 -2.91 -6.83 9.64
C SER A 309 -3.64 -5.48 9.81
N HIS A 310 -2.96 -4.35 9.61
CA HIS A 310 -3.56 -3.01 9.66
C HIS A 310 -4.12 -2.60 8.29
N TYR A 311 -5.10 -3.35 7.78
CA TYR A 311 -5.57 -3.25 6.39
C TYR A 311 -6.14 -1.88 6.02
N ALA A 312 -6.89 -1.22 6.92
CA ALA A 312 -7.47 0.09 6.67
C ALA A 312 -6.39 1.18 6.46
N ALA A 313 -5.39 1.20 7.35
CA ALA A 313 -4.27 2.14 7.26
C ALA A 313 -3.42 1.85 6.02
N ALA A 314 -3.12 0.57 5.74
CA ALA A 314 -2.40 0.19 4.52
C ALA A 314 -3.13 0.66 3.26
N LYS A 315 -4.47 0.50 3.20
CA LYS A 315 -5.26 0.96 2.06
C LYS A 315 -5.20 2.48 1.86
N ALA A 316 -5.19 3.26 2.95
CA ALA A 316 -5.05 4.71 2.87
C ALA A 316 -3.68 5.12 2.30
N GLU A 317 -2.59 4.50 2.77
CA GLU A 317 -1.24 4.73 2.25
C GLU A 317 -1.12 4.35 0.76
N LEU A 318 -1.62 3.18 0.38
CA LEU A 318 -1.62 2.70 -1.01
C LEU A 318 -2.42 3.60 -1.95
N GLY A 319 -3.45 4.30 -1.46
CA GLY A 319 -4.23 5.26 -2.24
C GLY A 319 -3.37 6.42 -2.76
N SER A 320 -2.42 6.91 -1.96
CA SER A 320 -1.47 7.95 -2.37
C SER A 320 -0.49 7.43 -3.43
N SER A 321 0.04 6.21 -3.23
CA SER A 321 0.94 5.55 -4.19
C SER A 321 0.24 5.26 -5.52
N LEU A 322 -1.02 4.81 -5.50
CA LEU A 322 -1.78 4.53 -6.71
C LEU A 322 -1.98 5.81 -7.53
N ARG A 323 -2.33 6.92 -6.86
CA ARG A 323 -2.46 8.23 -7.53
C ARG A 323 -1.15 8.63 -8.19
N LEU A 324 -0.05 8.58 -7.44
CA LEU A 324 1.29 8.87 -7.94
C LEU A 324 1.63 8.04 -9.19
N PHE A 325 1.50 6.72 -9.14
CA PHE A 325 1.88 5.86 -10.27
C PHE A 325 0.94 6.01 -11.47
N THR A 326 -0.33 6.34 -11.24
CA THR A 326 -1.26 6.70 -12.31
C THR A 326 -0.85 7.99 -13.00
N GLU A 327 -0.49 9.03 -12.24
CA GLU A 327 -0.01 10.31 -12.79
C GLU A 327 1.31 10.16 -13.58
N LEU A 328 2.18 9.25 -13.14
CA LEU A 328 3.45 8.98 -13.81
C LEU A 328 3.35 8.00 -14.99
N GLY A 329 2.21 7.31 -15.14
CA GLY A 329 2.06 6.25 -16.14
C GLY A 329 2.92 5.01 -15.86
N ASP A 330 3.31 4.76 -14.62
CA ASP A 330 4.10 3.59 -14.21
C ASP A 330 3.19 2.37 -14.01
N VAL A 331 2.88 1.68 -15.11
CA VAL A 331 1.95 0.54 -15.14
C VAL A 331 2.43 -0.61 -14.24
N ALA A 332 3.74 -0.81 -14.12
CA ALA A 332 4.30 -1.89 -13.31
C ALA A 332 4.04 -1.64 -11.82
N ARG A 333 4.40 -0.45 -11.31
CA ARG A 333 4.16 -0.07 -9.91
C ARG A 333 2.68 0.14 -9.60
N GLN A 334 1.88 0.58 -10.57
CA GLN A 334 0.43 0.62 -10.46
C GLN A 334 -0.14 -0.77 -10.21
N THR A 335 0.23 -1.75 -11.04
CA THR A 335 -0.25 -3.15 -10.91
C THR A 335 0.11 -3.75 -9.56
N GLU A 336 1.34 -3.50 -9.08
CA GLU A 336 1.78 -3.93 -7.76
C GLU A 336 0.96 -3.29 -6.64
N THR A 337 0.72 -1.99 -6.73
CA THR A 337 -0.09 -1.25 -5.74
C THR A 337 -1.53 -1.75 -5.71
N GLU A 338 -2.15 -1.99 -6.87
CA GLU A 338 -3.49 -2.57 -6.99
C GLU A 338 -3.56 -3.98 -6.38
N ALA A 339 -2.50 -4.79 -6.52
CA ALA A 339 -2.43 -6.10 -5.87
C ALA A 339 -2.43 -5.98 -4.34
N LEU A 340 -1.65 -5.06 -3.79
CA LEU A 340 -1.64 -4.76 -2.35
C LEU A 340 -2.99 -4.20 -1.88
N MET A 341 -3.66 -3.36 -2.68
CA MET A 341 -4.99 -2.85 -2.35
C MET A 341 -6.04 -3.96 -2.31
N ARG A 342 -6.02 -4.91 -3.26
CA ARG A 342 -6.89 -6.09 -3.23
C ARG A 342 -6.65 -6.95 -1.99
N GLN A 343 -5.40 -7.07 -1.55
CA GLN A 343 -5.05 -7.74 -0.30
C GLN A 343 -5.67 -7.00 0.91
N SER A 344 -5.55 -5.67 0.98
CA SER A 344 -6.19 -4.87 2.04
C SER A 344 -7.71 -5.05 2.05
N ASP A 345 -8.36 -5.06 0.89
CA ASP A 345 -9.81 -5.25 0.78
C ASP A 345 -10.26 -6.63 1.27
N THR A 346 -9.49 -7.66 0.92
CA THR A 346 -9.72 -9.03 1.40
C THR A 346 -9.58 -9.10 2.92
N GLY A 347 -8.56 -8.46 3.49
CA GLY A 347 -8.35 -8.36 4.94
C GLY A 347 -9.49 -7.65 5.67
N LEU A 348 -9.95 -6.50 5.17
CA LEU A 348 -11.08 -5.77 5.75
C LEU A 348 -12.39 -6.57 5.71
N GLN A 349 -12.65 -7.28 4.62
CA GLN A 349 -13.81 -8.18 4.53
C GLN A 349 -13.70 -9.31 5.55
N ALA A 350 -12.51 -9.89 5.70
CA ALA A 350 -12.26 -10.94 6.67
C ALA A 350 -12.47 -10.45 8.13
N GLU A 351 -11.97 -9.26 8.49
CA GLU A 351 -12.19 -8.64 9.81
C GLU A 351 -13.68 -8.35 10.09
N SER A 352 -14.41 -7.88 9.07
CA SER A 352 -15.85 -7.68 9.16
C SER A 352 -16.58 -9.00 9.44
N LEU A 353 -16.20 -10.08 8.76
CA LEU A 353 -16.74 -11.42 9.00
C LEU A 353 -16.43 -11.90 10.43
N MET A 354 -15.23 -11.64 10.96
CA MET A 354 -14.89 -11.99 12.34
C MET A 354 -15.80 -11.29 13.35
N THR A 355 -16.06 -9.99 13.16
CA THR A 355 -17.00 -9.23 13.99
C THR A 355 -18.41 -9.82 13.91
N GLN A 356 -18.87 -10.18 12.71
CA GLN A 356 -20.17 -10.80 12.51
C GLN A 356 -20.27 -12.19 13.13
N ILE A 357 -19.22 -13.01 13.06
CA ILE A 357 -19.16 -14.34 13.69
C ILE A 357 -19.34 -14.19 15.20
N GLN A 358 -18.58 -13.28 15.83
CA GLN A 358 -18.68 -13.04 17.27
C GLN A 358 -20.11 -12.62 17.66
N ALA A 359 -20.67 -11.60 17.00
CA ALA A 359 -22.04 -11.14 17.28
C ALA A 359 -23.08 -12.26 17.08
N THR A 360 -22.90 -13.11 16.06
CA THR A 360 -23.79 -14.23 15.77
C THR A 360 -23.69 -15.34 16.82
N LEU A 361 -22.48 -15.61 17.33
CA LEU A 361 -22.27 -16.55 18.43
C LEU A 361 -22.85 -16.04 19.75
N GLU A 362 -22.70 -14.75 20.05
CA GLU A 362 -23.31 -14.09 21.22
C GLU A 362 -24.84 -14.10 21.14
N ALA A 363 -25.40 -14.00 19.93
CA ALA A 363 -26.83 -14.16 19.68
C ALA A 363 -27.28 -15.64 19.60
N HIS A 364 -26.40 -16.60 19.87
CA HIS A 364 -26.65 -18.05 19.83
C HIS A 364 -27.18 -18.58 18.48
N SER A 365 -26.90 -17.88 17.38
CA SER A 365 -27.32 -18.28 16.04
C SER A 365 -26.27 -19.18 15.37
N TYR A 366 -26.10 -20.38 15.94
CA TYR A 366 -25.00 -21.29 15.59
C TYR A 366 -24.94 -21.71 14.10
N PRO A 367 -26.05 -22.02 13.41
CA PRO A 367 -26.00 -22.35 11.98
C PRO A 367 -25.45 -21.20 11.14
N ARG A 368 -25.90 -19.97 11.41
CA ARG A 368 -25.42 -18.78 10.71
C ARG A 368 -23.94 -18.51 11.00
N ALA A 369 -23.51 -18.71 12.25
CA ALA A 369 -22.11 -18.57 12.63
C ALA A 369 -21.22 -19.54 11.83
N ARG A 370 -21.66 -20.80 11.61
CA ARG A 370 -20.91 -21.77 10.78
C ARG A 370 -20.73 -21.30 9.34
N GLU A 371 -21.78 -20.76 8.71
CA GLU A 371 -21.68 -20.22 7.35
C GLU A 371 -20.69 -19.05 7.27
N LEU A 372 -20.74 -18.14 8.24
CA LEU A 372 -19.82 -16.99 8.31
C LEU A 372 -18.37 -17.43 8.55
N ILE A 373 -18.14 -18.45 9.38
CA ILE A 373 -16.81 -19.03 9.62
C ILE A 373 -16.22 -19.59 8.33
N GLU A 374 -16.99 -20.32 7.53
CA GLU A 374 -16.50 -20.84 6.24
C GLU A 374 -16.21 -19.72 5.24
N GLN A 375 -17.04 -18.67 5.21
CA GLN A 375 -16.74 -17.48 4.41
C GLN A 375 -15.45 -16.80 4.88
N ALA A 376 -15.26 -16.61 6.19
CA ALA A 376 -14.04 -16.01 6.74
C ALA A 376 -12.80 -16.84 6.39
N ARG A 377 -12.87 -18.18 6.51
CA ARG A 377 -11.79 -19.09 6.08
C ARG A 377 -11.43 -18.89 4.61
N SER A 378 -12.42 -18.76 3.72
CA SER A 378 -12.17 -18.51 2.31
C SER A 378 -11.48 -17.17 2.04
N GLN A 379 -11.75 -16.14 2.84
CA GLN A 379 -11.10 -14.84 2.72
C GLN A 379 -9.66 -14.88 3.26
N PHE A 380 -9.45 -15.43 4.47
CA PHE A 380 -8.10 -15.57 5.03
C PHE A 380 -7.21 -16.50 4.20
N ALA A 381 -7.77 -17.50 3.51
CA ALA A 381 -7.00 -18.36 2.60
C ALA A 381 -6.39 -17.59 1.42
N GLN A 382 -6.97 -16.47 1.01
CA GLN A 382 -6.44 -15.59 -0.04
C GLN A 382 -5.32 -14.67 0.46
N LEU A 383 -5.15 -14.54 1.78
CA LEU A 383 -4.10 -13.73 2.40
C LEU A 383 -2.82 -14.56 2.62
N PRO A 384 -1.65 -13.90 2.74
CA PRO A 384 -0.40 -14.55 3.14
C PRO A 384 -0.55 -15.34 4.44
N SER A 385 0.19 -16.43 4.58
CA SER A 385 0.09 -17.33 5.73
C SER A 385 0.32 -16.65 7.08
N THR A 386 1.14 -15.60 7.11
CA THR A 386 1.42 -14.80 8.32
C THR A 386 0.22 -13.99 8.81
N GLN A 387 -0.78 -13.74 7.95
CA GLN A 387 -1.99 -12.98 8.25
C GLN A 387 -3.21 -13.87 8.54
N ARG A 388 -3.04 -15.19 8.47
CA ARG A 388 -4.15 -16.14 8.69
C ARG A 388 -4.41 -16.33 10.18
N VAL A 389 -5.68 -16.40 10.55
CA VAL A 389 -6.15 -16.58 11.94
C VAL A 389 -6.81 -17.95 12.13
N ASP A 390 -6.19 -18.99 11.58
CA ASP A 390 -6.76 -20.35 11.50
C ASP A 390 -7.13 -20.94 12.87
N ASP A 391 -6.31 -20.69 13.89
CA ASP A 391 -6.54 -21.18 15.26
C ASP A 391 -7.79 -20.54 15.88
N LEU A 392 -7.97 -19.22 15.70
CA LEU A 392 -9.12 -18.50 16.22
C LEU A 392 -10.41 -18.96 15.53
N LEU A 393 -10.39 -19.10 14.19
CA LEU A 393 -11.51 -19.62 13.43
C LEU A 393 -11.84 -21.07 13.80
N THR A 394 -10.83 -21.89 14.14
CA THR A 394 -11.03 -23.25 14.65
C THR A 394 -11.70 -23.24 16.02
N GLY A 395 -11.34 -22.28 16.89
CA GLY A 395 -12.02 -22.03 18.16
C GLY A 395 -13.50 -21.70 17.96
N TYR A 396 -13.81 -20.72 17.11
CA TYR A 396 -15.20 -20.37 16.78
C TYR A 396 -15.97 -21.52 16.13
N ALA A 397 -15.34 -22.30 15.24
CA ALA A 397 -15.95 -23.46 14.62
C ALA A 397 -16.37 -24.51 15.66
N ARG A 398 -15.54 -24.73 16.69
CA ARG A 398 -15.85 -25.65 17.79
C ARG A 398 -17.06 -25.19 18.60
N ILE A 399 -17.12 -23.88 18.94
CA ILE A 399 -18.24 -23.27 19.66
C ILE A 399 -19.53 -23.41 18.83
N ALA A 400 -19.49 -23.03 17.55
CA ALA A 400 -20.63 -23.11 16.65
C ALA A 400 -21.12 -24.56 16.45
N ALA A 401 -20.20 -25.53 16.33
CA ALA A 401 -20.55 -26.94 16.20
C ALA A 401 -21.21 -27.49 17.48
N ALA A 402 -20.68 -27.16 18.66
CA ALA A 402 -21.25 -27.58 19.93
C ALA A 402 -22.67 -27.00 20.15
N GLY A 403 -22.86 -25.72 19.86
CA GLY A 403 -24.17 -25.07 19.99
C GLY A 403 -25.19 -25.59 19.00
N HIS A 404 -24.77 -25.86 17.76
CA HIS A 404 -25.63 -26.51 16.78
C HIS A 404 -26.06 -27.92 17.22
N GLN A 405 -25.13 -28.72 17.74
CA GLN A 405 -25.44 -30.04 18.26
C GLN A 405 -26.43 -29.96 19.44
N ALA A 406 -26.25 -29.00 20.35
CA ALA A 406 -27.20 -28.78 21.45
C ALA A 406 -28.63 -28.48 20.95
N THR A 407 -28.75 -27.72 19.85
CA THR A 407 -30.04 -27.42 19.23
C THR A 407 -30.67 -28.66 18.61
N VAL A 408 -29.87 -29.50 17.93
CA VAL A 408 -30.31 -30.78 17.36
C VAL A 408 -30.77 -31.74 18.46
N ASP A 409 -30.00 -31.86 19.55
CA ASP A 409 -30.35 -32.72 20.68
C ASP A 409 -31.64 -32.25 21.37
N LEU A 410 -31.85 -30.93 21.47
CA LEU A 410 -33.10 -30.37 22.00
C LEU A 410 -34.29 -30.71 21.09
N GLU A 411 -34.13 -30.64 19.77
CA GLU A 411 -35.19 -31.01 18.82
C GLU A 411 -35.52 -32.51 18.88
N VAL A 412 -34.50 -33.36 19.01
CA VAL A 412 -34.68 -34.81 19.26
C VAL A 412 -35.45 -35.03 20.56
N ALA A 413 -35.07 -34.35 21.64
CA ALA A 413 -35.77 -34.45 22.92
C ALA A 413 -37.25 -34.04 22.81
N ARG A 414 -37.55 -32.93 22.12
CA ARG A 414 -38.93 -32.48 21.87
C ARG A 414 -39.76 -33.50 21.10
N ARG A 415 -39.16 -34.16 20.11
CA ARG A 415 -39.84 -35.15 19.28
C ARG A 415 -40.15 -36.44 20.05
N LEU A 416 -39.26 -36.87 20.94
CA LEU A 416 -39.39 -38.12 21.71
C LEU A 416 -40.20 -37.96 23.01
N ALA A 417 -40.20 -36.76 23.63
CA ALA A 417 -40.89 -36.49 24.89
C ALA A 417 -42.41 -36.82 24.94
N PRO A 418 -43.17 -36.85 23.83
CA PRO A 418 -44.56 -37.28 23.86
C PRO A 418 -44.78 -38.79 24.06
N VAL A 419 -43.78 -39.63 23.74
CA VAL A 419 -43.91 -41.10 23.70
C VAL A 419 -43.28 -41.72 24.95
N TRP A 420 -44.11 -42.39 25.77
CA TRP A 420 -43.65 -42.91 27.08
C TRP A 420 -42.59 -44.00 27.00
N THR A 421 -42.54 -44.76 25.90
CA THR A 421 -41.51 -45.78 25.68
C THR A 421 -40.13 -45.17 25.43
N ASP A 422 -40.07 -43.92 24.95
CA ASP A 422 -38.85 -43.25 24.48
C ASP A 422 -38.35 -42.19 25.49
N TYR A 423 -38.92 -42.18 26.70
CA TYR A 423 -38.54 -41.23 27.75
C TYR A 423 -37.06 -41.28 28.14
N PRO A 424 -36.40 -42.45 28.23
CA PRO A 424 -34.96 -42.50 28.53
C PRO A 424 -34.12 -41.74 27.50
N GLU A 425 -34.39 -41.93 26.21
CA GLU A 425 -33.71 -41.28 25.10
C GLU A 425 -34.02 -39.79 25.06
N ALA A 426 -35.28 -39.40 25.25
CA ALA A 426 -35.69 -38.00 25.34
C ALA A 426 -34.98 -37.25 26.49
N ARG A 427 -34.84 -37.90 27.65
CA ARG A 427 -34.14 -37.36 28.82
C ARG A 427 -32.64 -37.20 28.55
N ALA A 428 -32.01 -38.20 27.95
CA ALA A 428 -30.59 -38.15 27.60
C ALA A 428 -30.30 -37.01 26.60
N ALA A 429 -31.13 -36.86 25.58
CA ALA A 429 -31.02 -35.78 24.59
C ALA A 429 -31.23 -34.40 25.22
N ALA A 430 -32.25 -34.22 26.07
CA ALA A 430 -32.49 -32.96 26.77
C ALA A 430 -31.33 -32.60 27.71
N LEU A 431 -30.77 -33.57 28.43
CA LEU A 431 -29.62 -33.34 29.31
C LEU A 431 -28.37 -32.96 28.51
N ALA A 432 -28.08 -33.67 27.41
CA ALA A 432 -26.96 -33.35 26.53
C ALA A 432 -27.08 -31.92 25.97
N ALA A 433 -28.26 -31.56 25.46
CA ALA A 433 -28.58 -30.21 24.98
C ALA A 433 -28.36 -29.15 26.07
N GLY A 434 -28.92 -29.38 27.27
CA GLY A 434 -28.84 -28.43 28.38
C GLY A 434 -27.41 -28.24 28.90
N VAL A 435 -26.62 -29.30 29.01
CA VAL A 435 -25.21 -29.21 29.46
C VAL A 435 -24.36 -28.46 28.44
N ALA A 436 -24.51 -28.78 27.16
CA ALA A 436 -23.77 -28.11 26.09
C ALA A 436 -24.16 -26.62 26.01
N ALA A 437 -25.46 -26.30 26.02
CA ALA A 437 -25.96 -24.93 25.99
C ALA A 437 -25.51 -24.11 27.22
N ALA A 438 -25.58 -24.69 28.42
CA ALA A 438 -25.13 -24.03 29.64
C ALA A 438 -23.62 -23.72 29.60
N GLY A 439 -22.81 -24.62 29.03
CA GLY A 439 -21.38 -24.38 28.82
C GLY A 439 -21.08 -23.26 27.81
N LEU A 440 -22.02 -22.96 26.92
CA LEU A 440 -21.94 -21.89 25.92
C LEU A 440 -22.61 -20.58 26.36
N GLY A 441 -23.33 -20.58 27.49
CA GLY A 441 -24.10 -19.42 27.97
C GLY A 441 -25.49 -19.25 27.33
N ASP A 442 -25.97 -20.22 26.55
CA ASP A 442 -27.29 -20.17 25.92
C ASP A 442 -28.39 -20.54 26.93
N GLN A 443 -28.87 -19.53 27.64
CA GLN A 443 -29.94 -19.71 28.62
C GLN A 443 -31.26 -20.16 27.97
N THR A 444 -31.51 -19.77 26.71
CA THR A 444 -32.77 -20.11 26.04
C THR A 444 -32.87 -21.62 25.80
N VAL A 445 -31.81 -22.22 25.24
CA VAL A 445 -31.76 -23.68 25.03
C VAL A 445 -31.71 -24.43 26.36
N THR A 446 -30.99 -23.91 27.35
CA THR A 446 -30.90 -24.50 28.70
C THR A 446 -32.27 -24.57 29.38
N ASP A 447 -33.03 -23.47 29.38
CA ASP A 447 -34.36 -23.40 29.98
C ASP A 447 -35.36 -24.31 29.24
N GLN A 448 -35.27 -24.37 27.91
CA GLN A 448 -36.09 -25.26 27.09
C GLN A 448 -35.79 -26.74 27.38
N ALA A 449 -34.52 -27.12 27.50
CA ALA A 449 -34.12 -28.46 27.88
C ALA A 449 -34.66 -28.83 29.27
N ARG A 450 -34.55 -27.91 30.25
CA ARG A 450 -35.06 -28.09 31.60
C ARG A 450 -36.58 -28.28 31.62
N ALA A 451 -37.32 -27.49 30.85
CA ALA A 451 -38.77 -27.60 30.75
C ALA A 451 -39.20 -28.99 30.23
N ILE A 452 -38.48 -29.55 29.26
CA ILE A 452 -38.74 -30.91 28.74
C ILE A 452 -38.46 -31.96 29.82
N LEU A 453 -37.36 -31.84 30.57
CA LEU A 453 -37.04 -32.75 31.66
C LEU A 453 -38.13 -32.74 32.75
N ASP A 454 -38.58 -31.55 33.16
CA ASP A 454 -39.64 -31.38 34.16
C ASP A 454 -40.98 -31.96 33.66
N GLU A 455 -41.29 -31.82 32.37
CA GLU A 455 -42.48 -32.41 31.75
C GLU A 455 -42.43 -33.95 31.76
N ILE A 456 -41.29 -34.55 31.35
CA ILE A 456 -41.09 -36.00 31.37
C ILE A 456 -41.24 -36.53 32.80
N ASP A 457 -40.60 -35.89 33.79
CA ASP A 457 -40.67 -36.31 35.20
C ASP A 457 -42.11 -36.23 35.74
N SER A 458 -42.86 -35.18 35.40
CA SER A 458 -44.27 -35.03 35.76
C SER A 458 -45.15 -36.14 35.17
N ARG A 459 -44.97 -36.45 33.88
CA ARG A 459 -45.70 -37.52 33.19
C ARG A 459 -45.33 -38.91 33.73
N GLN A 460 -44.05 -39.19 33.97
CA GLN A 460 -43.60 -40.44 34.58
C GLN A 460 -44.21 -40.66 35.96
N ARG A 461 -44.21 -39.63 36.82
CA ARG A 461 -44.88 -39.71 38.14
C ARG A 461 -46.35 -40.04 38.01
N ARG A 462 -47.07 -39.44 37.05
CA ARG A 462 -48.48 -39.77 36.79
C ARG A 462 -48.67 -41.21 36.36
N ILE A 463 -47.82 -41.73 35.46
CA ILE A 463 -47.87 -43.14 35.02
C ILE A 463 -47.60 -44.08 36.20
N VAL A 464 -46.57 -43.81 37.01
CA VAL A 464 -46.26 -44.60 38.20
C VAL A 464 -47.43 -44.58 39.19
N LEU A 465 -48.03 -43.43 39.45
CA LEU A 465 -49.21 -43.32 40.33
C LEU A 465 -50.41 -44.10 39.77
N LEU A 466 -50.65 -44.04 38.45
CA LEU A 466 -51.71 -44.81 37.79
C LEU A 466 -51.44 -46.32 37.88
N LEU A 467 -50.19 -46.77 37.69
CA LEU A 467 -49.81 -48.18 37.83
C LEU A 467 -49.92 -48.67 39.28
N VAL A 468 -49.52 -47.85 40.26
CA VAL A 468 -49.69 -48.15 41.69
C VAL A 468 -51.18 -48.23 42.04
N ALA A 469 -52.00 -47.28 41.57
CA ALA A 469 -53.45 -47.30 41.78
C ALA A 469 -54.09 -48.54 41.13
N LEU A 470 -53.67 -48.91 39.90
CA LEU A 470 -54.12 -50.11 39.21
C LEU A 470 -53.72 -51.39 39.95
N ALA A 471 -52.50 -51.45 40.48
CA ALA A 471 -52.03 -52.58 41.28
C ALA A 471 -52.85 -52.71 42.56
N ILE A 472 -53.06 -51.61 43.31
CA ILE A 472 -53.92 -51.59 44.50
C ILE A 472 -55.33 -52.07 44.17
N MET A 473 -55.93 -51.58 43.08
CA MET A 473 -57.26 -51.99 42.62
C MET A 473 -57.30 -53.48 42.25
N THR A 474 -56.26 -54.00 41.60
CA THR A 474 -56.15 -55.42 41.22
C THR A 474 -56.00 -56.31 42.45
N PHE A 475 -55.17 -55.91 43.43
CA PHE A 475 -55.04 -56.63 44.71
C PHE A 475 -56.33 -56.61 45.52
N ALA A 476 -57.03 -55.47 45.58
CA ALA A 476 -58.33 -55.36 46.23
C ALA A 476 -59.37 -56.27 45.58
N TRP A 477 -59.42 -56.30 44.23
CA TRP A 477 -60.29 -57.18 43.47
C TRP A 477 -59.99 -58.66 43.72
N LEU A 478 -58.71 -59.07 43.68
CA LEU A 478 -58.29 -60.45 43.97
C LEU A 478 -58.60 -60.86 45.42
N GLY A 479 -58.41 -59.95 46.38
CA GLY A 479 -58.79 -60.17 47.77
C GLY A 479 -60.30 -60.38 47.93
N PHE A 480 -61.10 -59.52 47.29
CA PHE A 480 -62.56 -59.65 47.27
C PHE A 480 -63.03 -60.95 46.58
N TRP A 481 -62.40 -61.32 45.47
CA TRP A 481 -62.69 -62.57 44.76
C TRP A 481 -62.36 -63.81 45.59
N ARG A 482 -61.24 -63.79 46.33
CA ARG A 482 -60.88 -64.87 47.26
C ARG A 482 -61.86 -64.97 48.42
N TRP A 483 -62.35 -63.84 48.93
CA TRP A 483 -63.34 -63.80 49.99
C TRP A 483 -64.73 -64.30 49.53
N SER A 484 -65.15 -63.94 48.31
CA SER A 484 -66.45 -64.35 47.75
C SER A 484 -66.49 -65.83 47.33
N ARG A 485 -65.34 -66.46 47.06
CA ARG A 485 -65.21 -67.92 47.06
C ARG A 485 -65.25 -68.43 48.50
N GLY A 486 -66.46 -68.62 49.05
CA GLY A 486 -66.66 -69.29 50.34
C GLY A 486 -65.93 -70.63 50.42
N PRO A 487 -65.70 -71.17 51.64
CA PRO A 487 -64.97 -72.43 51.81
C PRO A 487 -65.58 -73.49 50.91
N ALA A 488 -64.74 -74.17 50.13
CA ALA A 488 -65.15 -75.28 49.29
C ALA A 488 -65.57 -76.45 50.18
N GLY A 489 -66.78 -76.39 50.71
CA GLY A 489 -67.48 -77.50 51.32
C GLY A 489 -67.94 -78.45 50.21
N LEU A 490 -67.00 -79.16 49.60
CA LEU A 490 -67.29 -80.45 49.00
C LEU A 490 -66.89 -81.51 50.03
N ASP A 491 -67.76 -81.66 51.03
CA ASP A 491 -67.75 -82.81 51.90
C ASP A 491 -68.33 -83.99 51.10
N TRP A 492 -67.46 -84.84 50.56
CA TRP A 492 -67.85 -86.09 49.94
C TRP A 492 -67.98 -87.15 51.04
N ARG A 493 -69.16 -87.23 51.66
CA ARG A 493 -69.60 -88.38 52.45
C ARG A 493 -71.05 -88.74 52.18
#